data_AF-A0A0J1H8T9-F1
#
_entry.id   AF-A0A0J1H8T9-F1
#
_cell.length_a   1.000
_cell.length_b   1.000
_cell.length_c   1.000
_cell.angle_alpha   90.00
_cell.angle_beta   90.00
_cell.angle_gamma   90.00
#
_symmetry.space_group_name_H-M   'P 1'
#
loop_
_entity.id
_entity.type
_entity.pdbx_description
1 polymer ?
#
loop_
_entity_poly.entity_id
_entity_poly.type
_entity_poly.pdbx_seq_one_letter_code
_entity_poly.pdbx_strand_id
1 'polypeptide(L)'
;MTEGFANNATPKYLGYVYQVLIAIEKCFEAKPNETIWIECFGDVYDGKTFTEVKHHVEEHNLASNSKDFWNTLKNLVVEDSSMFEQIVLHTTSFISERSIFHGWNTRSAHEKLNIIKSHVPSSSIKPLYEKIFEDASDAELLSILSRFTIDQSREHVEEKWKSLLEARKLKCVLEPYRESIFHWIYSYVNKNAIVDHRHWKVNINDFDDAFQFQVNRWSGDSIPFPVDRTEYDTEQQHADGYLFLLEYRDIGLKGRDRGVALNDYFKAKNSEESLVDLKPDIMPEIIDNYLLDVVEKATGYKRQYSYEIDYEDLGSSKSNKAACKAYFEFHNSSVLEVPEVSGTKPYFMRGKVHEAINNTAYTWKYNEEDID
;
A
#
# COMPACT_ATOMS: atom_id res chain seq x y z
N MET A 1 22.12 -22.78 -10.60
CA MET A 1 20.70 -22.59 -10.24
C MET A 1 19.99 -23.90 -10.51
N THR A 2 19.22 -24.42 -9.57
CA THR A 2 18.30 -25.54 -9.79
C THR A 2 17.14 -25.06 -10.65
N GLU A 3 16.93 -25.67 -11.82
CA GLU A 3 15.73 -25.41 -12.62
C GLU A 3 14.48 -25.79 -11.81
N GLY A 4 13.42 -24.99 -11.96
CA GLY A 4 12.12 -25.30 -11.36
C GLY A 4 11.50 -26.55 -11.98
N PHE A 5 10.50 -27.13 -11.32
CA PHE A 5 9.76 -28.27 -11.87
C PHE A 5 9.06 -27.92 -13.19
N ALA A 6 8.78 -28.92 -14.04
CA ALA A 6 8.14 -28.72 -15.35
C ALA A 6 6.75 -28.06 -15.28
N ASN A 7 6.09 -28.10 -14.12
CA ASN A 7 4.81 -27.42 -13.85
C ASN A 7 4.99 -26.06 -13.16
N ASN A 8 6.17 -25.44 -13.24
CA ASN A 8 6.43 -24.13 -12.69
C ASN A 8 5.45 -23.09 -13.28
N ALA A 9 4.55 -22.60 -12.43
CA ALA A 9 3.51 -21.64 -12.82
C ALA A 9 4.01 -20.18 -12.81
N THR A 10 5.21 -19.91 -12.29
CA THR A 10 5.75 -18.55 -12.15
C THR A 10 5.74 -17.76 -13.47
N PRO A 11 6.14 -18.30 -14.64
CA PRO A 11 6.07 -17.55 -15.90
C PRO A 11 4.65 -17.13 -16.28
N LYS A 12 3.66 -18.00 -16.03
CA LYS A 12 2.24 -17.66 -16.26
C LYS A 12 1.77 -16.60 -15.28
N TYR A 13 2.15 -16.72 -14.01
CA TYR A 13 1.85 -15.71 -12.99
C TYR A 13 2.44 -14.34 -13.33
N LEU A 14 3.68 -14.29 -13.86
CA LEU A 14 4.30 -13.04 -14.31
C LEU A 14 3.51 -12.35 -15.43
N GLY A 15 2.82 -13.11 -16.29
CA GLY A 15 1.90 -12.54 -17.27
C GLY A 15 0.78 -11.74 -16.60
N TYR A 16 0.18 -12.28 -15.54
CA TYR A 16 -0.84 -11.57 -14.75
C TYR A 16 -0.26 -10.37 -13.99
N VAL A 17 0.93 -10.51 -13.40
CA VAL A 17 1.62 -9.38 -12.76
C VAL A 17 1.80 -8.25 -13.76
N TYR A 18 2.32 -8.55 -14.95
CA TYR A 18 2.53 -7.55 -16.01
C TYR A 18 1.23 -6.87 -16.44
N GLN A 19 0.14 -7.63 -16.63
CA GLN A 19 -1.18 -7.09 -16.94
C GLN A 19 -1.69 -6.12 -15.88
N VAL A 20 -1.50 -6.43 -14.59
CA VAL A 20 -1.86 -5.50 -13.50
C VAL A 20 -1.02 -4.22 -13.57
N LEU A 21 0.27 -4.30 -13.93
CA LEU A 21 1.11 -3.11 -14.12
C LEU A 21 0.60 -2.23 -15.29
N ILE A 22 0.16 -2.85 -16.38
CA ILE A 22 -0.49 -2.13 -17.49
C ILE A 22 -1.79 -1.47 -17.02
N ALA A 23 -2.61 -2.15 -16.21
CA ALA A 23 -3.82 -1.56 -15.65
C ALA A 23 -3.52 -0.37 -14.71
N ILE A 24 -2.47 -0.46 -13.89
CA ILE A 24 -2.02 0.65 -13.03
C ILE A 24 -1.56 1.85 -13.88
N GLU A 25 -0.81 1.61 -14.96
CA GLU A 25 -0.46 2.67 -15.91
C GLU A 25 -1.71 3.38 -16.43
N LYS A 26 -2.73 2.62 -16.85
CA LYS A 26 -4.00 3.18 -17.30
C LYS A 26 -4.72 3.95 -16.20
N CYS A 27 -4.64 3.52 -14.94
CA CYS A 27 -5.16 4.29 -13.80
C CYS A 27 -4.43 5.63 -13.62
N PHE A 28 -3.12 5.70 -13.89
CA PHE A 28 -2.36 6.96 -13.83
C PHE A 28 -2.67 7.92 -14.97
N GLU A 29 -3.05 7.39 -16.14
CA GLU A 29 -3.37 8.17 -17.35
C GLU A 29 -4.83 8.62 -17.41
N ALA A 30 -5.73 7.88 -16.75
CA ALA A 30 -7.16 8.10 -16.81
C ALA A 30 -7.61 9.44 -16.21
N LYS A 31 -8.76 9.91 -16.71
CA LYS A 31 -9.42 11.14 -16.30
C LYS A 31 -10.46 10.87 -15.22
N PRO A 32 -10.86 11.90 -14.45
CA PRO A 32 -11.97 11.77 -13.50
C PRO A 32 -13.23 11.20 -14.16
N ASN A 33 -13.94 10.35 -13.43
CA ASN A 33 -15.13 9.60 -13.83
C ASN A 33 -14.91 8.48 -14.86
N GLU A 34 -13.67 8.15 -15.22
CA GLU A 34 -13.39 6.94 -16.01
C GLU A 34 -13.32 5.69 -15.11
N THR A 35 -13.33 4.51 -15.73
CA THR A 35 -13.21 3.23 -15.03
C THR A 35 -12.32 2.31 -15.84
N ILE A 36 -11.30 1.75 -15.19
CA ILE A 36 -10.41 0.75 -15.78
C ILE A 36 -10.96 -0.63 -15.43
N TRP A 37 -11.19 -1.45 -16.45
CA TRP A 37 -11.66 -2.81 -16.35
C TRP A 37 -10.51 -3.78 -16.59
N ILE A 38 -10.45 -4.85 -15.81
CA ILE A 38 -9.40 -5.86 -15.86
C ILE A 38 -10.11 -7.22 -15.93
N GLU A 39 -9.75 -8.08 -16.87
CA GLU A 39 -10.36 -9.42 -17.08
C GLU A 39 -11.88 -9.43 -17.35
N CYS A 40 -12.54 -8.28 -17.54
CA CYS A 40 -13.99 -8.19 -17.76
C CYS A 40 -14.37 -8.15 -19.23
N PHE A 41 -13.61 -7.38 -20.02
CA PHE A 41 -13.81 -7.17 -21.45
C PHE A 41 -12.54 -7.59 -22.21
N GLY A 42 -11.84 -8.59 -21.67
CA GLY A 42 -10.46 -8.97 -21.99
C GLY A 42 -9.46 -8.41 -20.96
N ASP A 43 -8.16 -8.43 -21.29
CA ASP A 43 -7.06 -8.21 -20.33
C ASP A 43 -7.16 -6.84 -19.60
N VAL A 44 -7.19 -5.71 -20.35
CA VAL A 44 -7.39 -4.36 -19.80
C VAL A 44 -8.25 -3.51 -20.74
N TYR A 45 -9.25 -2.79 -20.22
CA TYR A 45 -10.09 -1.87 -20.99
C TYR A 45 -10.36 -0.55 -20.23
N ASP A 46 -10.09 0.59 -20.85
CA ASP A 46 -10.22 1.92 -20.22
C ASP A 46 -11.56 2.64 -20.51
N GLY A 47 -12.51 1.96 -21.14
CA GLY A 47 -13.77 2.55 -21.62
C GLY A 47 -13.73 2.95 -23.10
N LYS A 48 -12.57 2.94 -23.74
CA LYS A 48 -12.40 3.22 -25.19
C LYS A 48 -11.43 2.24 -25.85
N THR A 49 -10.28 2.04 -25.24
CA THR A 49 -9.19 1.21 -25.73
C THR A 49 -9.19 -0.12 -25.01
N PHE A 50 -9.37 -1.19 -25.79
CA PHE A 50 -9.08 -2.54 -25.34
C PHE A 50 -7.59 -2.84 -25.57
N THR A 51 -6.90 -3.28 -24.52
CA THR A 51 -5.49 -3.64 -24.54
C THR A 51 -5.34 -5.12 -24.20
N GLU A 52 -5.02 -5.94 -25.21
CA GLU A 52 -4.61 -7.33 -25.02
C GLU A 52 -3.13 -7.35 -24.64
N VAL A 53 -2.80 -7.96 -23.51
CA VAL A 53 -1.46 -7.95 -22.93
C VAL A 53 -0.76 -9.29 -23.18
N LYS A 54 0.46 -9.25 -23.74
CA LYS A 54 1.28 -10.44 -24.01
C LYS A 54 2.72 -10.23 -23.55
N HIS A 55 3.03 -10.78 -22.38
CA HIS A 55 4.36 -10.76 -21.78
C HIS A 55 5.10 -12.08 -22.02
N HIS A 56 6.33 -11.98 -22.52
CA HIS A 56 7.28 -13.08 -22.64
C HIS A 56 8.45 -12.83 -21.69
N VAL A 57 8.91 -13.87 -20.98
CA VAL A 57 10.04 -13.74 -20.04
C VAL A 57 11.36 -13.58 -20.79
N GLU A 58 11.51 -14.28 -21.90
CA GLU A 58 12.68 -14.20 -22.77
C GLU A 58 12.37 -13.33 -23.99
N GLU A 59 13.42 -12.98 -24.75
CA GLU A 59 13.27 -12.32 -26.03
C GLU A 59 12.37 -13.15 -26.95
N HIS A 60 11.31 -12.51 -27.44
CA HIS A 60 10.32 -13.15 -28.29
C HIS A 60 10.01 -12.31 -29.52
N ASN A 61 9.76 -12.99 -30.64
CA ASN A 61 9.41 -12.36 -31.91
C ASN A 61 7.93 -12.63 -32.21
N LEU A 62 7.18 -11.57 -32.52
CA LEU A 62 5.85 -11.67 -33.09
C LEU A 62 5.94 -12.07 -34.57
N ALA A 63 6.29 -13.33 -34.81
CA ALA A 63 6.42 -13.91 -36.15
C ALA A 63 5.05 -14.09 -36.81
N SER A 64 5.00 -14.30 -38.13
CA SER A 64 3.75 -14.41 -38.90
C SER A 64 2.81 -15.53 -38.41
N ASN A 65 3.33 -16.56 -37.75
CA ASN A 65 2.56 -17.65 -37.14
C ASN A 65 2.48 -17.54 -35.60
N SER A 66 2.73 -16.36 -35.02
CA SER A 66 2.63 -16.16 -33.57
C SER A 66 1.20 -16.35 -33.09
N LYS A 67 1.03 -17.25 -32.12
CA LYS A 67 -0.29 -17.53 -31.52
C LYS A 67 -0.87 -16.30 -30.84
N ASP A 68 -0.04 -15.38 -30.36
CA ASP A 68 -0.49 -14.16 -29.68
C ASP A 68 -1.41 -13.35 -30.60
N PHE A 69 -0.96 -13.07 -31.82
CA PHE A 69 -1.77 -12.31 -32.79
C PHE A 69 -3.04 -13.07 -33.19
N TRP A 70 -2.90 -14.34 -33.58
CA TRP A 70 -4.03 -15.11 -34.14
C TRP A 70 -5.08 -15.46 -33.08
N ASN A 71 -4.69 -15.70 -31.82
CA ASN A 71 -5.66 -15.85 -30.73
C ASN A 71 -6.39 -14.54 -30.45
N THR A 72 -5.66 -13.42 -30.42
CA THR A 72 -6.25 -12.09 -30.20
C THR A 72 -7.29 -11.78 -31.27
N LEU A 73 -6.93 -11.92 -32.56
CA LEU A 73 -7.86 -11.67 -33.66
C LEU A 73 -9.08 -12.60 -33.62
N LYS A 74 -8.87 -13.89 -33.30
CA LYS A 74 -9.96 -14.85 -33.13
C LYS A 74 -10.89 -14.45 -31.99
N ASN A 75 -10.37 -14.01 -30.84
CA ASN A 75 -11.21 -13.55 -29.73
C ASN A 75 -12.05 -12.33 -30.15
N LEU A 76 -11.44 -11.35 -30.81
CA LEU A 76 -12.13 -10.15 -31.29
C LEU A 76 -13.23 -10.41 -32.33
N VAL A 77 -13.14 -11.53 -33.05
CA VAL A 77 -14.16 -12.01 -34.00
C VAL A 77 -15.28 -12.75 -33.28
N VAL A 78 -14.94 -13.62 -32.33
CA VAL A 78 -15.91 -14.47 -31.63
C VAL A 78 -16.70 -13.68 -30.58
N GLU A 79 -16.07 -12.69 -29.96
CA GLU A 79 -16.66 -11.83 -28.93
C GLU A 79 -17.07 -10.48 -29.54
N ASP A 80 -18.09 -9.84 -28.95
CA ASP A 80 -18.54 -8.53 -29.41
C ASP A 80 -17.50 -7.44 -29.09
N SER A 81 -16.68 -7.12 -30.09
CA SER A 81 -15.67 -6.07 -30.03
C SER A 81 -16.17 -4.72 -30.56
N SER A 82 -17.48 -4.56 -30.79
CA SER A 82 -18.04 -3.33 -31.36
C SER A 82 -17.86 -2.12 -30.46
N MET A 83 -17.89 -2.32 -29.13
CA MET A 83 -17.74 -1.27 -28.12
C MET A 83 -16.34 -0.66 -28.01
N PHE A 84 -15.31 -1.30 -28.58
CA PHE A 84 -13.93 -0.81 -28.48
C PHE A 84 -13.62 0.25 -29.54
N GLU A 85 -13.34 1.48 -29.16
CA GLU A 85 -12.89 2.51 -30.12
C GLU A 85 -11.50 2.18 -30.69
N GLN A 86 -10.64 1.59 -29.86
CA GLN A 86 -9.29 1.17 -30.22
C GLN A 86 -8.99 -0.22 -29.65
N ILE A 87 -8.19 -1.00 -30.38
CA ILE A 87 -7.75 -2.34 -30.01
C ILE A 87 -6.22 -2.35 -30.12
N VAL A 88 -5.53 -2.68 -29.03
CA VAL A 88 -4.08 -2.70 -28.97
C VAL A 88 -3.62 -4.08 -28.53
N LEU A 89 -2.79 -4.74 -29.33
CA LEU A 89 -1.97 -5.86 -28.87
C LEU A 89 -0.69 -5.29 -28.25
N HIS A 90 -0.66 -5.20 -26.92
CA HIS A 90 0.49 -4.73 -26.15
C HIS A 90 1.40 -5.90 -25.81
N THR A 91 2.62 -5.91 -26.35
CA THR A 91 3.53 -7.05 -26.19
C THR A 91 4.99 -6.65 -25.99
N THR A 92 5.69 -7.45 -25.18
CA THR A 92 7.15 -7.39 -25.08
C THR A 92 7.84 -7.90 -26.35
N SER A 93 7.12 -8.62 -27.21
CA SER A 93 7.66 -9.15 -28.46
C SER A 93 8.06 -8.04 -29.43
N PHE A 94 9.18 -8.20 -30.12
CA PHE A 94 9.52 -7.36 -31.27
C PHE A 94 8.96 -7.96 -32.57
N ILE A 95 8.80 -7.14 -33.61
CA ILE A 95 8.41 -7.54 -34.95
C ILE A 95 9.62 -7.43 -35.87
N SER A 96 10.09 -8.55 -36.42
CA SER A 96 11.14 -8.51 -37.44
C SER A 96 10.59 -8.09 -38.80
N GLU A 97 11.46 -7.57 -39.66
CA GLU A 97 11.12 -7.19 -41.06
C GLU A 97 10.55 -8.34 -41.90
N ARG A 98 10.81 -9.59 -41.50
CA ARG A 98 10.31 -10.81 -42.16
C ARG A 98 8.89 -11.19 -41.73
N SER A 99 8.40 -10.62 -40.63
CA SER A 99 7.05 -10.87 -40.15
C SER A 99 6.03 -10.15 -41.02
N ILE A 100 4.87 -10.78 -41.28
CA ILE A 100 3.77 -10.11 -41.98
C ILE A 100 3.25 -8.89 -41.20
N PHE A 101 3.54 -8.80 -39.90
CA PHE A 101 3.15 -7.68 -39.04
C PHE A 101 4.13 -6.50 -39.12
N HIS A 102 5.23 -6.59 -39.87
CA HIS A 102 6.14 -5.47 -40.05
C HIS A 102 5.42 -4.29 -40.72
N GLY A 103 5.47 -3.11 -40.09
CA GLY A 103 4.72 -1.93 -40.55
C GLY A 103 3.20 -2.03 -40.37
N TRP A 104 2.71 -2.90 -39.47
CA TRP A 104 1.26 -3.11 -39.28
C TRP A 104 0.48 -1.81 -39.03
N ASN A 105 0.97 -0.96 -38.13
CA ASN A 105 0.26 0.25 -37.70
C ASN A 105 0.17 1.34 -38.77
N THR A 106 0.97 1.27 -39.84
CA THR A 106 0.94 2.25 -40.95
C THR A 106 0.07 1.80 -42.11
N ARG A 107 -0.43 0.56 -42.08
CA ARG A 107 -1.28 -0.01 -43.14
C ARG A 107 -2.75 0.30 -42.91
N SER A 108 -3.47 0.47 -44.01
CA SER A 108 -4.92 0.54 -44.03
C SER A 108 -5.56 -0.80 -43.64
N ALA A 109 -6.83 -0.77 -43.23
CA ALA A 109 -7.59 -1.98 -42.89
C ALA A 109 -7.63 -2.99 -44.06
N HIS A 110 -7.75 -2.51 -45.31
CA HIS A 110 -7.77 -3.35 -46.49
C HIS A 110 -6.42 -4.04 -46.75
N GLU A 111 -5.31 -3.31 -46.59
CA GLU A 111 -3.98 -3.90 -46.68
C GLU A 111 -3.76 -4.94 -45.59
N LYS A 112 -4.15 -4.65 -44.35
CA LYS A 112 -4.11 -5.61 -43.24
C LYS A 112 -4.92 -6.88 -43.57
N LEU A 113 -6.15 -6.73 -44.07
CA LEU A 113 -7.00 -7.85 -44.45
C LEU A 113 -6.36 -8.71 -45.56
N ASN A 114 -5.85 -8.09 -46.61
CA ASN A 114 -5.20 -8.79 -47.71
C ASN A 114 -3.98 -9.58 -47.23
N ILE A 115 -3.20 -9.01 -46.31
CA ILE A 115 -2.04 -9.67 -45.73
C ILE A 115 -2.44 -10.90 -44.93
N ILE A 116 -3.42 -10.77 -44.02
CA ILE A 116 -3.85 -11.92 -43.21
C ILE A 116 -4.50 -13.01 -44.08
N LYS A 117 -5.26 -12.65 -45.12
CA LYS A 117 -5.86 -13.62 -46.06
C LYS A 117 -4.86 -14.35 -46.94
N SER A 118 -3.75 -13.69 -47.28
CA SER A 118 -2.70 -14.26 -48.12
C SER A 118 -1.71 -15.10 -47.31
N HIS A 119 -1.81 -15.09 -45.98
CA HIS A 119 -0.92 -15.86 -45.12
C HIS A 119 -1.23 -17.35 -45.21
N VAL A 120 -0.18 -18.17 -45.27
CA VAL A 120 -0.31 -19.64 -45.21
C VAL A 120 -0.10 -20.08 -43.77
N PRO A 121 -1.16 -20.48 -43.03
CA PRO A 121 -1.03 -20.79 -41.61
C PRO A 121 -0.25 -22.07 -41.37
N SER A 122 0.64 -22.07 -40.38
CA SER A 122 1.24 -23.29 -39.86
C SER A 122 0.19 -24.16 -39.16
N SER A 123 0.49 -25.45 -38.98
CA SER A 123 -0.38 -26.39 -38.26
C SER A 123 -0.79 -25.91 -36.86
N SER A 124 0.07 -25.14 -36.19
CA SER A 124 -0.14 -24.61 -34.85
C SER A 124 -1.18 -23.48 -34.75
N ILE A 125 -1.42 -22.73 -35.82
CA ILE A 125 -2.39 -21.62 -35.85
C ILE A 125 -3.55 -21.87 -36.82
N LYS A 126 -3.47 -22.89 -37.67
CA LYS A 126 -4.48 -23.21 -38.68
C LYS A 126 -5.92 -23.27 -38.13
N PRO A 127 -6.19 -23.87 -36.95
CA PRO A 127 -7.55 -23.86 -36.38
C PRO A 127 -8.05 -22.46 -36.02
N LEU A 128 -7.16 -21.56 -35.56
CA LEU A 128 -7.51 -20.17 -35.24
C LEU A 128 -7.80 -19.39 -36.53
N TYR A 129 -6.94 -19.58 -37.53
CA TYR A 129 -7.06 -18.97 -38.84
C TYR A 129 -8.40 -19.35 -39.50
N GLU A 130 -8.71 -20.64 -39.59
CA GLU A 130 -9.94 -21.14 -40.20
C GLU A 130 -11.17 -20.57 -39.48
N LYS A 131 -11.17 -20.58 -38.14
CA LYS A 131 -12.25 -20.03 -37.33
C LYS A 131 -12.50 -18.54 -37.57
N ILE A 132 -11.45 -17.72 -37.70
CA ILE A 132 -11.57 -16.29 -37.99
C ILE A 132 -12.34 -16.03 -39.28
N PHE A 133 -12.03 -16.78 -40.35
CA PHE A 133 -12.66 -16.57 -41.66
C PHE A 133 -13.97 -17.34 -41.84
N GLU A 134 -14.29 -18.28 -40.96
CA GLU A 134 -15.60 -18.92 -40.86
C GLU A 134 -16.60 -18.02 -40.11
N ASP A 135 -16.16 -17.41 -39.01
CA ASP A 135 -17.03 -16.68 -38.08
C ASP A 135 -17.21 -15.19 -38.43
N ALA A 136 -16.34 -14.59 -39.25
CA ALA A 136 -16.44 -13.18 -39.63
C ALA A 136 -16.45 -12.96 -41.15
N SER A 137 -17.32 -12.04 -41.57
CA SER A 137 -17.31 -11.46 -42.91
C SER A 137 -16.14 -10.48 -43.10
N ASP A 138 -15.81 -10.19 -44.37
CA ASP A 138 -14.82 -9.18 -44.72
C ASP A 138 -15.12 -7.80 -44.11
N ALA A 139 -16.41 -7.44 -44.02
CA ALA A 139 -16.82 -6.15 -43.46
C ALA A 139 -16.55 -6.09 -41.95
N GLU A 140 -16.82 -7.16 -41.21
CA GLU A 140 -16.53 -7.27 -39.79
C GLU A 140 -15.01 -7.24 -39.53
N LEU A 141 -14.24 -8.00 -40.31
CA LEU A 141 -12.78 -8.00 -40.23
C LEU A 141 -12.20 -6.62 -40.56
N LEU A 142 -12.69 -5.93 -41.59
CA LEU A 142 -12.26 -4.57 -41.90
C LEU A 142 -12.54 -3.61 -40.73
N SER A 143 -13.70 -3.74 -40.09
CA SER A 143 -14.06 -2.93 -38.92
C SER A 143 -13.08 -3.16 -37.75
N ILE A 144 -12.78 -4.43 -37.41
CA ILE A 144 -11.80 -4.78 -36.37
C ILE A 144 -10.40 -4.26 -36.75
N LEU A 145 -9.91 -4.57 -37.96
CA LEU A 145 -8.56 -4.23 -38.42
C LEU A 145 -8.33 -2.72 -38.57
N SER A 146 -9.39 -1.94 -38.79
CA SER A 146 -9.31 -0.47 -38.81
C SER A 146 -8.94 0.13 -37.46
N ARG A 147 -9.28 -0.56 -36.36
CA ARG A 147 -9.04 -0.14 -34.98
C ARG A 147 -7.90 -0.92 -34.30
N PHE A 148 -7.36 -1.95 -34.96
CA PHE A 148 -6.38 -2.86 -34.39
C PHE A 148 -4.92 -2.46 -34.67
N THR A 149 -4.18 -2.11 -33.63
CA THR A 149 -2.75 -1.80 -33.64
C THR A 149 -1.95 -2.78 -32.79
N ILE A 150 -0.64 -2.81 -33.02
CA ILE A 150 0.31 -3.61 -32.25
C ILE A 150 1.31 -2.66 -31.58
N ASP A 151 1.33 -2.66 -30.25
CA ASP A 151 2.36 -1.97 -29.48
C ASP A 151 3.44 -2.98 -29.09
N GLN A 152 4.53 -2.96 -29.84
CA GLN A 152 5.61 -3.95 -29.81
C GLN A 152 6.83 -3.47 -29.02
N SER A 153 7.72 -4.41 -28.67
CA SER A 153 9.00 -4.15 -28.01
C SER A 153 8.83 -3.33 -26.71
N ARG A 154 7.78 -3.65 -25.96
CA ARG A 154 7.54 -3.04 -24.66
C ARG A 154 8.49 -3.63 -23.62
N GLU A 155 8.77 -2.81 -22.62
CA GLU A 155 9.56 -3.15 -21.43
C GLU A 155 9.03 -4.42 -20.76
N HIS A 156 9.94 -5.25 -20.23
CA HIS A 156 9.56 -6.46 -19.48
C HIS A 156 9.07 -6.09 -18.07
N VAL A 157 8.53 -7.07 -17.34
CA VAL A 157 7.87 -6.83 -16.04
C VAL A 157 8.71 -6.06 -15.00
N GLU A 158 10.01 -6.34 -14.89
CA GLU A 158 10.88 -5.63 -13.95
C GLU A 158 11.13 -4.18 -14.36
N GLU A 159 11.30 -3.94 -15.65
CA GLU A 159 11.49 -2.60 -16.22
C GLU A 159 10.19 -1.80 -16.08
N LYS A 160 9.04 -2.44 -16.32
CA LYS A 160 7.72 -1.83 -16.14
C LYS A 160 7.47 -1.39 -14.71
N TRP A 161 7.85 -2.22 -13.74
CA TRP A 161 7.76 -1.87 -12.32
C TRP A 161 8.57 -0.60 -12.04
N LYS A 162 9.83 -0.57 -12.49
CA LYS A 162 10.73 0.58 -12.32
C LYS A 162 10.22 1.84 -13.01
N SER A 163 9.68 1.73 -14.22
CA SER A 163 9.16 2.89 -14.95
C SER A 163 7.91 3.48 -14.28
N LEU A 164 7.07 2.64 -13.66
CA LEU A 164 5.91 3.10 -12.89
C LEU A 164 6.28 3.82 -11.59
N LEU A 165 7.40 3.45 -10.94
CA LEU A 165 7.93 4.21 -9.79
C LEU A 165 8.29 5.65 -10.18
N GLU A 166 8.75 5.85 -11.41
CA GLU A 166 9.13 7.16 -11.95
C GLU A 166 7.98 7.90 -12.65
N ALA A 167 6.78 7.31 -12.64
CA ALA A 167 5.60 7.91 -13.24
C ALA A 167 5.29 9.28 -12.62
N ARG A 168 4.79 10.20 -13.44
CA ARG A 168 4.47 11.58 -13.02
C ARG A 168 3.57 11.62 -11.77
N LYS A 169 2.64 10.67 -11.64
CA LYS A 169 1.70 10.55 -10.50
C LYS A 169 2.44 10.34 -9.17
N LEU A 170 3.59 9.66 -9.16
CA LEU A 170 4.39 9.39 -7.96
C LEU A 170 5.49 10.43 -7.71
N LYS A 171 5.70 11.40 -8.60
CA LYS A 171 6.73 12.44 -8.41
C LYS A 171 6.45 13.39 -7.24
N CYS A 172 5.21 13.45 -6.75
CA CYS A 172 4.87 14.17 -5.52
C CYS A 172 5.26 13.42 -4.24
N VAL A 173 5.64 12.14 -4.36
CA VAL A 173 6.12 11.30 -3.26
C VAL A 173 7.65 11.35 -3.23
N LEU A 174 8.23 11.53 -2.04
CA LEU A 174 9.68 11.44 -1.86
C LEU A 174 10.18 10.06 -2.29
N GLU A 175 11.31 10.04 -3.00
CA GLU A 175 11.87 8.83 -3.63
C GLU A 175 11.92 7.60 -2.70
N PRO A 176 12.35 7.70 -1.42
CA PRO A 176 12.39 6.55 -0.52
C PRO A 176 11.04 5.89 -0.23
N TYR A 177 9.93 6.58 -0.47
CA TYR A 177 8.57 6.08 -0.19
C TYR A 177 7.81 5.61 -1.43
N ARG A 178 8.35 5.81 -2.63
CA ARG A 178 7.67 5.46 -3.88
C ARG A 178 7.38 3.96 -3.96
N GLU A 179 8.32 3.12 -3.55
CA GLU A 179 8.14 1.66 -3.53
C GLU A 179 6.98 1.26 -2.60
N SER A 180 6.94 1.81 -1.39
CA SER A 180 5.88 1.54 -0.41
C SER A 180 4.50 1.97 -0.90
N ILE A 181 4.42 3.16 -1.52
CA ILE A 181 3.18 3.63 -2.14
C ILE A 181 2.78 2.75 -3.32
N PHE A 182 3.75 2.33 -4.15
CA PHE A 182 3.47 1.52 -5.31
C PHE A 182 3.01 0.10 -4.94
N HIS A 183 3.58 -0.51 -3.90
CA HIS A 183 3.06 -1.75 -3.31
C HIS A 183 1.62 -1.60 -2.83
N TRP A 184 1.28 -0.46 -2.20
CA TRP A 184 -0.11 -0.19 -1.81
C TRP A 184 -1.02 -0.05 -3.04
N ILE A 185 -0.61 0.66 -4.09
CA ILE A 185 -1.37 0.78 -5.35
C ILE A 185 -1.61 -0.60 -5.96
N TYR A 186 -0.55 -1.40 -6.05
CA TYR A 186 -0.63 -2.77 -6.56
C TYR A 186 -1.62 -3.62 -5.75
N SER A 187 -1.59 -3.51 -4.42
CA SER A 187 -2.54 -4.17 -3.54
C SER A 187 -3.98 -3.66 -3.72
N TYR A 188 -4.16 -2.34 -3.85
CA TYR A 188 -5.47 -1.71 -4.06
C TYR A 188 -6.13 -2.23 -5.33
N VAL A 189 -5.40 -2.25 -6.45
CA VAL A 189 -5.93 -2.73 -7.73
C VAL A 189 -6.31 -4.21 -7.64
N ASN A 190 -5.46 -5.07 -7.06
CA ASN A 190 -5.78 -6.50 -6.89
C ASN A 190 -6.96 -6.74 -5.93
N LYS A 191 -7.08 -5.94 -4.87
CA LYS A 191 -8.18 -6.08 -3.89
C LYS A 191 -9.55 -5.89 -4.53
N ASN A 192 -9.67 -5.09 -5.58
CA ASN A 192 -10.95 -4.88 -6.26
C ASN A 192 -11.50 -6.18 -6.90
N ALA A 193 -10.64 -7.10 -7.34
CA ALA A 193 -11.06 -8.42 -7.82
C ALA A 193 -11.69 -9.28 -6.70
N ILE A 194 -11.28 -9.07 -5.45
CA ILE A 194 -11.83 -9.75 -4.27
C ILE A 194 -13.20 -9.16 -3.91
N VAL A 195 -13.35 -7.85 -4.04
CA VAL A 195 -14.60 -7.13 -3.73
C VAL A 195 -15.73 -7.51 -4.70
N ASP A 196 -15.42 -7.57 -5.99
CA ASP A 196 -16.34 -8.06 -7.03
C ASP A 196 -15.63 -9.05 -7.95
N HIS A 197 -15.83 -10.34 -7.69
CA HIS A 197 -15.25 -11.44 -8.47
C HIS A 197 -15.83 -11.59 -9.89
N ARG A 198 -16.85 -10.79 -10.25
CA ARG A 198 -17.44 -10.77 -11.61
C ARG A 198 -17.01 -9.56 -12.40
N HIS A 199 -16.66 -8.46 -11.72
CA HIS A 199 -16.30 -7.20 -12.36
C HIS A 199 -15.07 -6.60 -11.68
N TRP A 200 -13.90 -7.10 -12.05
CA TRP A 200 -12.65 -6.49 -11.60
C TRP A 200 -12.47 -5.13 -12.30
N LYS A 201 -12.75 -4.07 -11.56
CA LYS A 201 -12.70 -2.69 -12.04
C LYS A 201 -12.08 -1.74 -11.04
N VAL A 202 -11.55 -0.63 -11.52
CA VAL A 202 -11.02 0.48 -10.74
C VAL A 202 -11.77 1.75 -11.15
N ASN A 203 -12.58 2.29 -10.25
CA ASN A 203 -13.18 3.61 -10.44
C ASN A 203 -12.11 4.68 -10.17
N ILE A 204 -11.92 5.59 -11.12
CA ILE A 204 -10.78 6.53 -11.05
C ILE A 204 -10.97 7.60 -9.98
N ASN A 205 -12.20 8.01 -9.67
CA ASN A 205 -12.43 8.95 -8.57
C ASN A 205 -12.08 8.29 -7.23
N ASP A 206 -12.57 7.07 -7.00
CA ASP A 206 -12.28 6.32 -5.76
C ASP A 206 -10.78 6.01 -5.62
N PHE A 207 -10.12 5.69 -6.75
CA PHE A 207 -8.69 5.45 -6.81
C PHE A 207 -7.90 6.71 -6.47
N ASP A 208 -8.22 7.84 -7.08
CA ASP A 208 -7.52 9.11 -6.86
C ASP A 208 -7.72 9.62 -5.42
N ASP A 209 -8.93 9.50 -4.86
CA ASP A 209 -9.21 9.86 -3.46
C ASP A 209 -8.41 8.98 -2.49
N ALA A 210 -8.40 7.66 -2.72
CA ALA A 210 -7.64 6.72 -1.88
C ALA A 210 -6.13 6.92 -2.03
N PHE A 211 -5.65 7.17 -3.25
CA PHE A 211 -4.26 7.48 -3.54
C PHE A 211 -3.83 8.77 -2.83
N GLN A 212 -4.63 9.84 -2.93
CA GLN A 212 -4.34 11.10 -2.25
C GLN A 212 -4.31 10.92 -0.73
N PHE A 213 -5.24 10.15 -0.16
CA PHE A 213 -5.22 9.82 1.27
C PHE A 213 -3.92 9.11 1.67
N GLN A 214 -3.46 8.15 0.86
CA GLN A 214 -2.18 7.51 1.12
C GLN A 214 -1.02 8.47 0.98
N VAL A 215 -0.90 9.19 -0.14
CA VAL A 215 0.19 10.15 -0.34
C VAL A 215 0.24 11.18 0.80
N ASN A 216 -0.89 11.70 1.26
CA ASN A 216 -0.97 12.62 2.40
C ASN A 216 -0.36 12.05 3.69
N ARG A 217 -0.41 10.74 3.88
CA ARG A 217 0.26 10.05 5.01
C ARG A 217 1.79 10.18 4.92
N TRP A 218 2.34 10.38 3.73
CA TRP A 218 3.78 10.39 3.46
C TRP A 218 4.29 11.71 2.88
N SER A 219 3.42 12.69 2.65
CA SER A 219 3.73 13.96 1.98
C SER A 219 3.72 15.17 2.91
N GLY A 220 3.53 14.99 4.22
CA GLY A 220 3.72 16.05 5.21
C GLY A 220 5.19 16.16 5.64
N ASP A 221 5.58 17.31 6.19
CA ASP A 221 6.87 17.51 6.88
C ASP A 221 6.97 16.71 8.19
N SER A 222 5.93 15.94 8.54
CA SER A 222 5.82 15.21 9.79
C SER A 222 5.20 13.82 9.56
N ILE A 223 5.78 12.82 10.20
CA ILE A 223 5.35 11.43 10.22
C ILE A 223 3.98 11.32 10.91
N PRO A 224 2.96 10.68 10.34
CA PRO A 224 1.70 10.49 11.06
C PRO A 224 1.85 9.46 12.15
N PHE A 225 1.35 9.78 13.35
CA PHE A 225 1.44 8.90 14.50
C PHE A 225 0.70 7.56 14.25
N PRO A 226 1.35 6.40 14.44
CA PRO A 226 0.73 5.09 14.25
C PRO A 226 -0.26 4.80 15.39
N VAL A 227 -1.55 4.83 15.08
CA VAL A 227 -2.60 4.63 16.09
C VAL A 227 -2.83 3.14 16.33
N ASP A 228 -2.55 2.69 17.55
CA ASP A 228 -2.97 1.39 18.06
C ASP A 228 -4.39 1.47 18.61
N ARG A 229 -5.28 0.63 18.06
CA ARG A 229 -6.70 0.53 18.44
C ARG A 229 -7.01 -0.74 19.23
N THR A 230 -6.00 -1.53 19.54
CA THR A 230 -6.15 -2.79 20.27
C THR A 230 -6.50 -2.49 21.72
N GLU A 231 -7.57 -3.08 22.25
CA GLU A 231 -7.84 -3.07 23.69
C GLU A 231 -7.23 -4.32 24.30
N TYR A 232 -6.22 -4.14 25.14
CA TYR A 232 -5.53 -5.25 25.80
C TYR A 232 -6.38 -5.78 26.95
N ASP A 233 -6.51 -7.11 27.06
CA ASP A 233 -7.11 -7.73 28.25
C ASP A 233 -6.17 -7.53 29.43
N THR A 234 -6.57 -6.63 30.33
CA THR A 234 -5.79 -6.23 31.50
C THR A 234 -6.18 -6.98 32.77
N GLU A 235 -7.22 -7.83 32.73
CA GLU A 235 -7.66 -8.64 33.88
C GLU A 235 -6.84 -9.93 34.03
N GLN A 236 -6.31 -10.47 32.93
CA GLN A 236 -5.50 -11.71 32.94
C GLN A 236 -4.00 -11.48 33.12
N GLN A 237 -3.53 -10.24 33.01
CA GLN A 237 -2.11 -9.93 33.06
C GLN A 237 -1.66 -9.65 34.50
N HIS A 238 -0.62 -10.34 34.94
CA HIS A 238 -0.10 -10.26 36.30
C HIS A 238 0.32 -8.82 36.64
N ALA A 239 -0.54 -8.08 37.34
CA ALA A 239 -0.30 -6.70 37.77
C ALA A 239 0.99 -6.50 38.58
N ASP A 240 1.54 -7.59 39.14
CA ASP A 240 2.79 -7.58 39.91
C ASP A 240 4.06 -7.60 39.03
N GLY A 241 3.93 -7.77 37.70
CA GLY A 241 5.06 -7.81 36.77
C GLY A 241 5.60 -6.43 36.35
N TYR A 242 4.93 -5.34 36.72
CA TYR A 242 5.28 -3.98 36.32
C TYR A 242 5.41 -3.06 37.55
N LEU A 243 6.55 -2.38 37.70
CA LEU A 243 6.83 -1.53 38.86
C LEU A 243 5.85 -0.36 38.96
N PHE A 244 5.43 0.21 37.82
CA PHE A 244 4.48 1.31 37.83
C PHE A 244 3.10 0.92 38.39
N LEU A 245 2.66 -0.32 38.19
CA LEU A 245 1.39 -0.81 38.74
C LEU A 245 1.47 -1.03 40.26
N LEU A 246 2.63 -1.46 40.75
CA LEU A 246 2.91 -1.57 42.18
C LEU A 246 2.90 -0.18 42.82
N GLU A 247 3.58 0.78 42.22
CA GLU A 247 3.58 2.18 42.68
C GLU A 247 2.16 2.75 42.73
N TYR A 248 1.38 2.55 41.65
CA TYR A 248 0.00 3.03 41.56
C TYR A 248 -0.91 2.44 42.63
N ARG A 249 -0.73 1.15 42.94
CA ARG A 249 -1.43 0.54 44.07
C ARG A 249 -1.05 1.23 45.38
N ASP A 250 0.24 1.46 45.60
CA ASP A 250 0.76 2.01 46.86
C ASP A 250 0.30 3.46 47.09
N ILE A 251 0.23 4.29 46.04
CA ILE A 251 -0.31 5.65 46.14
C ILE A 251 -1.85 5.70 46.11
N GLY A 252 -2.52 4.55 45.96
CA GLY A 252 -3.97 4.41 46.12
C GLY A 252 -4.81 4.56 44.84
N LEU A 253 -4.24 4.38 43.64
CA LEU A 253 -5.02 4.31 42.40
C LEU A 253 -5.91 3.07 42.39
N LYS A 254 -7.14 3.25 41.88
CA LYS A 254 -8.13 2.17 41.81
C LYS A 254 -7.75 1.17 40.73
N GLY A 255 -8.25 -0.06 40.86
CA GLY A 255 -7.99 -1.14 39.89
C GLY A 255 -8.34 -0.77 38.44
N ARG A 256 -9.45 -0.06 38.24
CA ARG A 256 -9.86 0.41 36.89
C ARG A 256 -8.81 1.33 36.26
N ASP A 257 -8.32 2.32 37.01
CA ASP A 257 -7.34 3.28 36.50
C ASP A 257 -5.98 2.61 36.24
N ARG A 258 -5.62 1.62 37.06
CA ARG A 258 -4.46 0.76 36.81
C ARG A 258 -4.58 -0.07 35.53
N GLY A 259 -5.77 -0.59 35.21
CA GLY A 259 -6.04 -1.25 33.94
C GLY A 259 -5.89 -0.31 32.74
N VAL A 260 -6.38 0.93 32.85
CA VAL A 260 -6.18 1.96 31.81
C VAL A 260 -4.70 2.26 31.61
N ALA A 261 -3.93 2.42 32.70
CA ALA A 261 -2.49 2.66 32.63
C ALA A 261 -1.74 1.50 31.94
N LEU A 262 -2.12 0.25 32.23
CA LEU A 262 -1.53 -0.92 31.59
C LEU A 262 -1.84 -0.96 30.08
N ASN A 263 -3.07 -0.63 29.67
CA ASN A 263 -3.46 -0.52 28.28
C ASN A 263 -2.69 0.59 27.55
N ASP A 264 -2.56 1.77 28.17
CA ASP A 264 -1.79 2.90 27.63
C ASP A 264 -0.30 2.52 27.45
N TYR A 265 0.28 1.77 28.39
CA TYR A 265 1.66 1.26 28.29
C TYR A 265 1.86 0.36 27.07
N PHE A 266 1.00 -0.63 26.82
CA PHE A 266 1.14 -1.49 25.64
C PHE A 266 0.91 -0.75 24.33
N LYS A 267 -0.15 0.06 24.25
CA LYS A 267 -0.42 0.89 23.07
C LYS A 267 0.76 1.79 22.76
N ALA A 268 1.39 2.37 23.79
CA ALA A 268 2.59 3.18 23.62
C ALA A 268 3.74 2.34 23.05
N LYS A 269 3.99 1.14 23.58
CA LYS A 269 5.06 0.25 23.08
C LYS A 269 4.88 -0.19 21.63
N ASN A 270 3.67 -0.55 21.20
CA ASN A 270 3.46 -0.91 19.79
C ASN A 270 3.57 0.30 18.86
N SER A 271 3.12 1.47 19.32
CA SER A 271 3.26 2.72 18.54
C SER A 271 4.72 3.14 18.44
N GLU A 272 5.50 2.93 19.49
CA GLU A 272 6.95 3.13 19.53
C GLU A 272 7.66 2.23 18.51
N GLU A 273 7.40 0.91 18.55
CA GLU A 273 7.94 -0.05 17.59
C GLU A 273 7.59 0.34 16.15
N SER A 274 6.32 0.71 15.91
CA SER A 274 5.86 1.17 14.58
C SER A 274 6.57 2.45 14.11
N LEU A 275 6.87 3.38 15.02
CA LEU A 275 7.61 4.60 14.70
C LEU A 275 9.08 4.28 14.39
N VAL A 276 9.72 3.40 15.17
CA VAL A 276 11.10 2.96 14.97
C VAL A 276 11.24 2.20 13.64
N ASP A 277 10.33 1.28 13.32
CA ASP A 277 10.31 0.57 12.04
C ASP A 277 10.19 1.53 10.84
N LEU A 278 9.46 2.64 11.02
CA LEU A 278 9.30 3.64 9.98
C LEU A 278 10.58 4.44 9.72
N LYS A 279 11.35 4.74 10.77
CA LYS A 279 12.54 5.60 10.75
C LYS A 279 13.61 5.13 11.75
N PRO A 280 14.27 3.99 11.49
CA PRO A 280 15.17 3.37 12.46
C PRO A 280 16.41 4.23 12.78
N ASP A 281 16.81 5.10 11.84
CA ASP A 281 18.05 5.89 11.95
C ASP A 281 17.93 7.09 12.91
N ILE A 282 16.72 7.64 13.12
CA ILE A 282 16.51 8.89 13.89
C ILE A 282 15.48 8.74 15.00
N MET A 283 14.50 7.86 14.82
CA MET A 283 13.36 7.78 15.72
C MET A 283 13.71 7.31 17.15
N PRO A 284 14.68 6.39 17.37
CA PRO A 284 15.10 6.06 18.73
C PRO A 284 15.56 7.29 19.53
N GLU A 285 16.42 8.13 18.95
CA GLU A 285 16.90 9.35 19.62
C GLU A 285 15.77 10.36 19.86
N ILE A 286 14.86 10.54 18.91
CA ILE A 286 13.68 11.41 19.07
C ILE A 286 12.80 10.92 20.22
N ILE A 287 12.55 9.60 20.31
CA ILE A 287 11.71 9.00 21.35
C ILE A 287 12.38 9.11 22.73
N ASP A 288 13.69 8.93 22.81
CA ASP A 288 14.44 9.08 24.06
C ASP A 288 14.37 10.52 24.57
N ASN A 289 14.56 11.51 23.70
CA ASN A 289 14.41 12.92 24.06
C ASN A 289 12.96 13.25 24.46
N TYR A 290 11.97 12.73 23.72
CA TYR A 290 10.56 12.88 24.08
C TYR A 290 10.24 12.30 25.46
N LEU A 291 10.83 11.15 25.84
CA LEU A 291 10.67 10.57 27.16
C LEU A 291 11.16 11.52 28.26
N LEU A 292 12.28 12.22 28.04
CA LEU A 292 12.80 13.22 28.98
C LEU A 292 11.81 14.38 29.16
N ASP A 293 11.28 14.93 28.07
CA ASP A 293 10.28 16.02 28.10
C ASP A 293 9.00 15.59 28.85
N VAL A 294 8.57 14.35 28.64
CA VAL A 294 7.40 13.76 29.31
C VAL A 294 7.65 13.63 30.81
N VAL A 295 8.83 13.15 31.22
CA VAL A 295 9.21 13.04 32.64
C VAL A 295 9.35 14.41 33.28
N GLU A 296 9.92 15.40 32.59
CA GLU A 296 10.00 16.78 33.07
C GLU A 296 8.60 17.35 33.32
N LYS A 297 7.68 17.18 32.37
CA LYS A 297 6.29 17.60 32.51
C LYS A 297 5.60 16.92 33.70
N ALA A 298 5.75 15.60 33.86
CA ALA A 298 5.20 14.87 34.99
C ALA A 298 5.79 15.34 36.33
N THR A 299 7.09 15.61 36.37
CA THR A 299 7.80 16.18 37.52
C THR A 299 7.25 17.57 37.87
N GLY A 300 6.93 18.41 36.89
CA GLY A 300 6.29 19.71 37.12
C GLY A 300 4.96 19.59 37.89
N TYR A 301 4.09 18.65 37.48
CA TYR A 301 2.85 18.38 38.20
C TYR A 301 3.10 17.83 39.61
N LYS A 302 4.05 16.91 39.78
CA LYS A 302 4.42 16.38 41.11
C LYS A 302 4.92 17.50 42.04
N ARG A 303 5.78 18.38 41.55
CA ARG A 303 6.36 19.51 42.29
C ARG A 303 5.30 20.52 42.74
N GLN A 304 4.28 20.79 41.93
CA GLN A 304 3.19 21.70 42.33
C GLN A 304 2.55 21.27 43.66
N TYR A 305 2.42 19.96 43.87
CA TYR A 305 1.85 19.38 45.07
C TYR A 305 2.87 19.09 46.19
N SER A 306 4.18 19.23 45.94
CA SER A 306 5.19 19.02 47.00
C SER A 306 5.13 20.11 48.06
N TYR A 307 4.74 21.34 47.70
CA TYR A 307 4.51 22.44 48.65
C TYR A 307 3.42 22.18 49.69
N GLU A 308 2.58 21.16 49.50
CA GLU A 308 1.57 20.74 50.46
C GLU A 308 2.08 19.65 51.43
N ILE A 309 3.31 19.15 51.23
CA ILE A 309 3.89 17.98 51.91
C ILE A 309 5.10 18.41 52.74
N ASP A 310 5.10 18.05 54.02
CA ASP A 310 6.24 18.22 54.91
C ASP A 310 7.06 16.92 55.00
N TYR A 311 8.31 16.97 55.49
CA TYR A 311 9.13 15.76 55.65
C TYR A 311 8.43 14.65 56.47
N GLU A 312 7.63 15.03 57.47
CA GLU A 312 6.87 14.09 58.30
C GLU A 312 5.71 13.39 57.57
N ASP A 313 5.30 13.94 56.42
CA ASP A 313 4.25 13.38 55.59
C ASP A 313 4.77 12.35 54.57
N LEU A 314 6.09 12.19 54.43
CA LEU A 314 6.68 11.24 53.50
C LEU A 314 6.19 9.81 53.77
N GLY A 315 5.67 9.15 52.73
CA GLY A 315 5.09 7.80 52.81
C GLY A 315 3.73 7.73 53.53
N SER A 316 3.15 8.87 53.91
CA SER A 316 1.85 8.93 54.57
C SER A 316 0.68 8.86 53.58
N SER A 317 -0.54 8.76 54.11
CA SER A 317 -1.75 8.92 53.29
C SER A 317 -1.85 10.32 52.64
N LYS A 318 -1.25 11.35 53.24
CA LYS A 318 -1.26 12.71 52.70
C LYS A 318 -0.38 12.80 51.45
N SER A 319 0.87 12.34 51.51
CA SER A 319 1.77 12.30 50.34
C SER A 319 1.22 11.42 49.22
N ASN A 320 0.60 10.28 49.55
CA ASN A 320 -0.01 9.40 48.55
C ASN A 320 -1.20 10.06 47.84
N LYS A 321 -2.04 10.82 48.57
CA LYS A 321 -3.13 11.59 47.97
C LYS A 321 -2.61 12.71 47.07
N ALA A 322 -1.54 13.40 47.46
CA ALA A 322 -0.90 14.41 46.62
C ALA A 322 -0.33 13.80 45.32
N ALA A 323 0.37 12.66 45.42
CA ALA A 323 0.90 11.93 44.27
C ALA A 323 -0.22 11.50 43.30
N CYS A 324 -1.33 11.00 43.85
CA CYS A 324 -2.51 10.61 43.08
C CYS A 324 -3.16 11.81 42.36
N LYS A 325 -3.24 12.99 43.00
CA LYS A 325 -3.72 14.21 42.35
C LYS A 325 -2.80 14.63 41.20
N ALA A 326 -1.49 14.68 41.44
CA ALA A 326 -0.50 15.04 40.43
C ALA A 326 -0.55 14.11 39.22
N TYR A 327 -0.69 12.80 39.45
CA TYR A 327 -0.91 11.80 38.40
C TYR A 327 -2.12 12.15 37.53
N PHE A 328 -3.28 12.41 38.13
CA PHE A 328 -4.51 12.68 37.36
C PHE A 328 -4.45 14.02 36.63
N GLU A 329 -3.80 15.04 37.19
CA GLU A 329 -3.62 16.31 36.48
C GLU A 329 -2.71 16.17 35.27
N PHE A 330 -1.59 15.46 35.40
CA PHE A 330 -0.74 15.12 34.27
C PHE A 330 -1.51 14.31 33.21
N HIS A 331 -2.27 13.30 33.63
CA HIS A 331 -3.02 12.40 32.74
C HIS A 331 -4.09 13.14 31.92
N ASN A 332 -4.65 14.22 32.46
CA ASN A 332 -5.65 15.08 31.82
C ASN A 332 -5.06 16.34 31.18
N SER A 333 -3.73 16.50 31.22
CA SER A 333 -3.05 17.65 30.62
C SER A 333 -3.00 17.56 29.09
N SER A 334 -2.59 18.65 28.46
CA SER A 334 -2.35 18.67 27.01
C SER A 334 -1.33 17.61 26.60
N VAL A 335 -1.51 17.00 25.42
CA VAL A 335 -0.55 16.02 24.90
C VAL A 335 0.71 16.75 24.42
N LEU A 336 1.88 16.22 24.74
CA LEU A 336 3.13 16.61 24.08
C LEU A 336 3.21 15.89 22.74
N GLU A 337 3.38 16.63 21.65
CA GLU A 337 3.64 16.05 20.33
C GLU A 337 5.07 15.51 20.28
N VAL A 338 5.23 14.35 19.65
CA VAL A 338 6.57 13.81 19.39
C VAL A 338 7.20 14.65 18.25
N PRO A 339 8.45 15.11 18.37
CA PRO A 339 9.11 15.85 17.30
C PRO A 339 9.04 15.10 15.96
N GLU A 340 8.82 15.84 14.87
CA GLU A 340 8.66 15.28 13.52
C GLU A 340 7.48 14.34 13.33
N VAL A 341 6.62 14.16 14.33
CA VAL A 341 5.42 13.32 14.28
C VAL A 341 4.18 14.17 14.46
N SER A 342 3.13 13.89 13.67
CA SER A 342 1.85 14.58 13.72
C SER A 342 0.76 13.73 14.35
N GLY A 343 0.04 14.32 15.29
CA GLY A 343 -1.18 13.74 15.86
C GLY A 343 -0.90 12.69 16.93
N THR A 344 0.14 12.91 17.74
CA THR A 344 0.49 12.05 18.87
C THR A 344 -0.73 11.78 19.74
N LYS A 345 -0.96 10.50 20.07
CA LYS A 345 -2.11 10.13 20.88
C LYS A 345 -1.81 10.27 22.38
N PRO A 346 -2.80 10.66 23.21
CA PRO A 346 -2.60 10.82 24.65
C PRO A 346 -2.00 9.59 25.33
N TYR A 347 -2.39 8.39 24.89
CA TYR A 347 -1.86 7.14 25.47
C TYR A 347 -0.34 7.03 25.33
N PHE A 348 0.27 7.64 24.32
CA PHE A 348 1.72 7.55 24.09
C PHE A 348 2.48 8.30 25.19
N MET A 349 2.11 9.56 25.42
CA MET A 349 2.65 10.38 26.52
C MET A 349 2.49 9.69 27.87
N ARG A 350 1.33 9.07 28.11
CA ARG A 350 1.01 8.43 29.40
C ARG A 350 1.76 7.11 29.58
N GLY A 351 1.82 6.31 28.52
CA GLY A 351 2.62 5.09 28.47
C GLY A 351 4.12 5.35 28.67
N LYS A 352 4.65 6.48 28.16
CA LYS A 352 6.04 6.89 28.40
C LYS A 352 6.35 7.19 29.87
N VAL A 353 5.41 7.78 30.62
CA VAL A 353 5.58 7.89 32.09
C VAL A 353 5.55 6.52 32.77
N HIS A 354 4.68 5.62 32.35
CA HIS A 354 4.63 4.25 32.90
C HIS A 354 5.95 3.52 32.66
N GLU A 355 6.52 3.66 31.46
CA GLU A 355 7.85 3.18 31.11
C GLU A 355 8.94 3.79 32.01
N ALA A 356 8.95 5.11 32.21
CA ALA A 356 9.93 5.78 33.05
C ALA A 356 9.94 5.21 34.47
N ILE A 357 8.76 4.98 35.07
CA ILE A 357 8.64 4.37 36.39
C ILE A 357 9.11 2.91 36.36
N ASN A 358 8.76 2.16 35.32
CA ASN A 358 9.19 0.78 35.16
C ASN A 358 10.72 0.64 35.01
N ASN A 359 11.37 1.65 34.45
CA ASN A 359 12.81 1.74 34.30
C ASN A 359 13.48 2.49 35.47
N THR A 360 12.74 2.81 36.54
CA THR A 360 13.23 3.53 37.73
C THR A 360 13.78 4.95 37.46
N ALA A 361 13.45 5.52 36.31
CA ALA A 361 13.85 6.88 35.91
C ALA A 361 12.91 7.96 36.46
N TYR A 362 11.74 7.58 36.99
CA TYR A 362 10.75 8.50 37.57
C TYR A 362 9.92 7.81 38.65
N THR A 363 9.35 8.58 39.58
CA THR A 363 8.37 8.10 40.57
C THR A 363 7.41 9.21 40.96
N TRP A 364 6.13 8.86 41.14
CA TRP A 364 5.12 9.75 41.73
C TRP A 364 5.22 9.84 43.25
N LYS A 365 5.88 8.90 43.92
CA LYS A 365 6.06 8.95 45.38
C LYS A 365 7.01 10.10 45.72
N TYR A 366 6.65 10.86 46.75
CA TYR A 366 7.53 11.92 47.28
C TYR A 366 8.69 11.31 48.05
N ASN A 367 9.86 11.92 47.89
CA ASN A 367 11.07 11.65 48.65
C ASN A 367 11.63 12.97 49.22
N GLU A 368 12.75 12.89 49.95
CA GLU A 368 13.38 14.06 50.58
C GLU A 368 13.78 15.13 49.55
N GLU A 369 14.31 14.74 48.39
CA GLU A 369 14.72 15.66 47.32
C GLU A 369 13.55 16.43 46.68
N ASP A 370 12.31 15.93 46.81
CA ASP A 370 11.12 16.63 46.32
C ASP A 370 10.64 17.76 47.28
N ILE A 371 11.11 17.75 48.53
CA ILE A 371 10.67 18.64 49.63
C ILE A 371 11.75 19.68 49.98
N ASP A 372 13.02 19.36 49.76
CA ASP A 372 14.15 20.30 49.77
C ASP A 372 13.97 21.45 48.76
#